data_AF-A0A840QGA3-F1
#
_entry.id   AF-A0A840QGA3-F1
#
_cell.length_a   1.000
_cell.length_b   1.000
_cell.length_c   1.000
_cell.angle_alpha   90.00
_cell.angle_beta   90.00
_cell.angle_gamma   90.00
#
_symmetry.space_group_name_H-M   'P 1'
#
loop_
_entity.id
_entity.type
_entity.pdbx_description
1 polymer ?
#
loop_
_entity_poly.entity_id
_entity_poly.type
_entity_poly.pdbx_seq_one_letter_code
_entity_poly.pdbx_strand_id
1 'polypeptide(L)'
;MDGVVKNSLGPGLADSNARRLIQIANHPWVRDEVRAEQQARTRRTAANLALLRAPLDGVDLDSRDHATLTWLADHDADIVAGVQSLLNRARAAEPRRESGP
;
A
#
# COMPACT_ATOMS: atom_id res chain seq x y z
N MET A 1 4.33 6.98 55.91
CA MET A 1 5.63 7.12 55.22
C MET A 1 5.52 6.30 53.95
N ASP A 2 4.98 6.90 52.88
CA ASP A 2 4.83 6.23 51.59
C ASP A 2 5.94 6.69 50.65
N GLY A 3 6.88 5.78 50.41
CA GLY A 3 7.97 5.96 49.47
C GLY A 3 7.46 5.88 48.04
N VAL A 4 7.25 7.03 47.41
CA VAL A 4 6.99 7.12 45.97
C VAL A 4 8.28 6.76 45.22
N VAL A 5 8.34 5.56 44.66
CA VAL A 5 9.40 5.16 43.71
C VAL A 5 9.19 5.95 42.42
N LYS A 6 9.89 7.08 42.29
CA LYS A 6 10.02 7.81 41.02
C LYS A 6 10.92 7.01 40.10
N ASN A 7 10.35 6.18 39.23
CA ASN A 7 11.09 5.54 38.15
C ASN A 7 11.35 6.58 37.05
N SER A 8 12.31 7.47 37.29
CA SER A 8 12.78 8.43 36.30
C SER A 8 13.68 7.71 35.30
N LEU A 9 13.11 7.33 34.16
CA LEU A 9 13.88 6.94 32.97
C LEU A 9 14.73 8.14 32.56
N GLY A 10 16.01 8.13 32.93
CA GLY A 10 16.94 9.20 32.59
C GLY A 10 17.16 9.32 31.08
N PRO A 11 17.55 10.51 30.58
CA PRO A 11 17.70 10.81 29.15
C PRO A 11 18.74 9.93 28.41
N GLY A 12 19.60 9.18 29.11
CA GLY A 12 20.59 8.29 28.50
C GLY A 12 20.08 6.93 27.99
N LEU A 13 18.90 6.47 28.44
CA LEU A 13 18.32 5.19 28.00
C LEU A 13 17.68 5.29 26.60
N ALA A 14 17.12 6.45 26.25
CA ALA A 14 16.55 6.71 24.93
C ALA A 14 17.64 6.78 23.84
N ASP A 15 18.77 7.44 24.12
CA ASP A 15 19.90 7.57 23.18
C ASP A 15 20.62 6.22 22.95
N SER A 16 20.80 5.42 24.02
CA SER A 16 21.40 4.10 23.92
C SER A 16 20.52 3.11 23.13
N ASN A 17 19.20 3.16 23.32
CA ASN A 17 18.25 2.36 22.53
C ASN A 17 18.22 2.81 21.06
N ALA A 18 18.23 4.12 20.78
CA ALA A 18 18.28 4.64 19.43
C ALA A 18 19.55 4.17 18.68
N ARG A 19 20.73 4.26 19.31
CA ARG A 19 21.99 3.78 18.72
C ARG A 19 21.97 2.27 18.45
N ARG A 20 21.39 1.48 19.35
CA ARG A 20 21.28 0.03 19.18
C ARG A 20 20.31 -0.35 18.06
N LEU A 21 19.17 0.35 17.94
CA LEU A 21 18.23 0.18 16.84
C LEU A 21 18.86 0.55 15.49
N ILE A 22 19.65 1.64 15.44
CA ILE A 22 20.39 2.03 14.23
C ILE A 22 21.44 0.96 13.85
N GLN A 23 22.12 0.35 14.81
CA GLN A 23 23.07 -0.75 14.54
C GLN A 23 22.36 -1.99 13.98
N ILE A 24 21.20 -2.36 14.53
CA ILE A 24 20.39 -3.47 14.03
C ILE A 24 19.88 -3.17 12.62
N ALA A 25 19.33 -1.97 12.38
CA ALA A 25 18.84 -1.55 11.06
C ALA A 25 19.94 -1.52 9.98
N ASN A 26 21.20 -1.34 10.39
CA ASN A 26 22.35 -1.37 9.49
C ASN A 26 22.93 -2.77 9.25
N HIS A 27 22.42 -3.80 9.93
CA HIS A 27 22.90 -5.15 9.76
C HIS A 27 22.52 -5.68 8.36
N PRO A 28 23.44 -6.34 7.62
CA PRO A 28 23.19 -6.82 6.26
C PRO A 28 21.89 -7.63 6.08
N TRP A 29 21.61 -8.60 6.96
CA TRP A 29 20.38 -9.40 6.88
C TRP A 29 19.10 -8.56 7.01
N VAL A 30 19.08 -7.51 7.85
CA VAL A 30 17.91 -6.60 7.98
C VAL A 30 17.71 -5.81 6.68
N ARG A 31 18.79 -5.34 6.07
CA ARG A 31 18.71 -4.62 4.78
C ARG A 31 18.25 -5.52 3.65
N ASP A 32 18.70 -6.77 3.63
CA ASP A 32 18.31 -7.75 2.63
C ASP A 32 16.84 -8.17 2.78
N GLU A 33 16.35 -8.33 4.01
CA GLU A 33 14.94 -8.60 4.32
C GLU A 33 14.03 -7.44 3.88
N VAL A 34 14.36 -6.21 4.26
CA VAL A 34 13.62 -5.01 3.82
C VAL A 34 13.63 -4.88 2.29
N ARG A 35 14.75 -5.20 1.64
CA ARG A 35 14.83 -5.20 0.16
C ARG A 35 13.93 -6.28 -0.44
N ALA A 36 13.91 -7.48 0.13
CA ALA A 36 13.06 -8.57 -0.33
C ALA A 36 11.57 -8.22 -0.19
N GLU A 37 11.18 -7.63 0.94
CA GLU A 37 9.83 -7.12 1.16
C GLU A 37 9.45 -6.03 0.17
N GLN A 38 10.34 -5.05 -0.05
CA GLN A 38 10.09 -3.98 -1.02
C GLN A 38 9.95 -4.54 -2.44
N GLN A 39 10.75 -5.54 -2.82
CA GLN A 39 10.60 -6.20 -4.12
C GLN A 39 9.30 -6.98 -4.23
N ALA A 40 8.90 -7.69 -3.17
CA ALA A 40 7.63 -8.42 -3.12
C ALA A 40 6.44 -7.46 -3.26
N ARG A 41 6.46 -6.33 -2.53
CA ARG A 41 5.47 -5.26 -2.66
C ARG A 41 5.44 -4.70 -4.08
N THR A 42 6.60 -4.37 -4.64
CA THR A 42 6.69 -3.83 -6.01
C THR A 42 6.10 -4.80 -7.04
N ARG A 43 6.42 -6.10 -6.93
CA ARG A 43 5.84 -7.14 -7.80
C ARG A 43 4.33 -7.25 -7.64
N ARG A 44 3.83 -7.24 -6.39
CA ARG A 44 2.39 -7.26 -6.10
C ARG A 44 1.68 -6.05 -6.70
N THR A 45 2.21 -4.85 -6.47
CA THR A 45 1.64 -3.60 -7.00
C THR A 45 1.62 -3.61 -8.53
N ALA A 46 2.67 -4.11 -9.19
CA ALA A 46 2.69 -4.23 -10.64
C ALA A 46 1.61 -5.20 -11.17
N ALA A 47 1.44 -6.35 -10.52
CA ALA A 47 0.40 -7.32 -10.88
C ALA A 47 -1.01 -6.76 -10.67
N ASN A 48 -1.26 -6.13 -9.52
CA ASN A 48 -2.52 -5.48 -9.20
C ASN A 48 -2.86 -4.36 -10.19
N LEU A 49 -1.86 -3.56 -10.57
CA LEU A 49 -2.05 -2.49 -11.55
C LEU A 49 -2.46 -3.05 -12.92
N ALA A 50 -1.86 -4.15 -13.36
CA ALA A 50 -2.26 -4.81 -14.60
C ALA A 50 -3.71 -5.31 -14.56
N LEU A 51 -4.13 -5.91 -13.44
CA LEU A 51 -5.51 -6.38 -13.24
C LEU A 51 -6.53 -5.24 -13.29
N LEU A 52 -6.22 -4.09 -12.69
CA LEU A 52 -7.09 -2.92 -12.67
C LEU A 52 -7.16 -2.20 -14.03
N ARG A 53 -6.09 -2.26 -14.83
CA ARG A 53 -6.05 -1.66 -16.17
C ARG A 53 -6.78 -2.47 -17.23
N ALA A 54 -6.77 -3.80 -17.13
CA ALA A 54 -7.42 -4.69 -18.10
C ALA A 54 -8.88 -4.30 -18.45
N PRO A 55 -9.79 -4.05 -17.47
CA PRO A 55 -11.15 -3.63 -17.80
C PRO A 55 -11.25 -2.23 -18.42
N LEU A 56 -10.22 -1.39 -18.27
CA LEU A 56 -10.18 -0.03 -18.80
C LEU A 56 -9.46 0.07 -20.16
N ASP A 57 -9.13 -1.08 -20.77
CA ASP A 57 -8.50 -1.09 -22.09
C ASP A 57 -9.35 -0.35 -23.13
N GLY A 58 -8.73 0.61 -23.81
CA GLY A 58 -9.38 1.54 -24.76
C GLY A 58 -9.98 2.81 -24.14
N VAL A 59 -9.93 2.98 -22.82
CA VAL A 59 -10.30 4.24 -22.15
C VAL A 59 -9.10 5.19 -22.15
N ASP A 60 -9.32 6.45 -22.52
CA ASP A 60 -8.31 7.51 -22.37
C ASP A 60 -8.20 7.88 -20.88
N LEU A 61 -7.06 7.58 -20.27
CA LEU A 61 -6.81 7.78 -18.84
C LEU A 61 -5.85 8.94 -18.67
N ASP A 62 -6.26 9.92 -17.87
CA ASP A 62 -5.40 11.06 -17.58
C ASP A 62 -4.36 10.72 -16.48
N SER A 63 -3.52 11.72 -16.16
CA SER A 63 -2.50 11.56 -15.11
C SER A 63 -3.08 11.28 -13.72
N ARG A 64 -4.27 11.80 -13.42
CA ARG A 64 -4.97 11.60 -12.14
C ARG A 64 -5.56 10.20 -12.08
N ASP A 65 -6.10 9.69 -13.18
CA ASP A 65 -6.59 8.31 -13.27
C ASP A 65 -5.45 7.32 -13.08
N HIS A 66 -4.32 7.57 -13.74
CA HIS A 66 -3.11 6.76 -13.54
C HIS A 66 -2.63 6.77 -12.09
N ALA A 67 -2.54 7.95 -11.46
CA ALA A 67 -2.17 8.05 -10.05
C ALA A 67 -3.15 7.29 -9.13
N THR A 68 -4.45 7.37 -9.43
CA THR A 68 -5.50 6.66 -8.68
C THR A 68 -5.36 5.14 -8.82
N LEU A 69 -5.12 4.63 -10.04
CA LEU A 69 -4.91 3.21 -10.27
C LEU A 69 -3.64 2.70 -9.58
N THR A 70 -2.56 3.49 -9.58
CA THR A 70 -1.33 3.16 -8.86
C THR A 70 -1.54 3.13 -7.35
N TRP A 71 -2.30 4.10 -6.79
CA TRP A 71 -2.67 4.11 -5.38
C TRP A 71 -3.52 2.88 -5.01
N LEU A 72 -4.52 2.53 -5.84
CA LEU A 72 -5.33 1.33 -5.64
C LEU A 72 -4.51 0.04 -5.71
N ALA A 73 -3.55 -0.04 -6.64
CA ALA A 73 -2.74 -1.23 -6.83
C ALA A 73 -1.86 -1.59 -5.61
N ASP A 74 -1.57 -0.60 -4.75
CA ASP A 74 -0.81 -0.79 -3.52
C ASP A 74 -1.65 -1.35 -2.36
N HIS A 75 -2.98 -1.41 -2.50
CA HIS A 75 -3.89 -1.97 -1.49
C HIS A 75 -3.90 -3.51 -1.49
N ASP A 76 -4.62 -4.07 -0.53
CA ASP A 76 -4.79 -5.51 -0.39
C ASP A 76 -5.53 -6.15 -1.55
N ALA A 77 -5.22 -7.43 -1.79
CA ALA A 77 -5.71 -8.18 -2.93
C ALA A 77 -7.25 -8.21 -3.02
N ASP A 78 -7.93 -8.27 -1.87
CA ASP A 78 -9.39 -8.29 -1.82
C ASP A 78 -10.01 -6.96 -2.28
N ILE A 79 -9.40 -5.84 -1.90
CA ILE A 79 -9.83 -4.50 -2.34
C ILE A 79 -9.64 -4.40 -3.85
N VAL A 80 -8.46 -4.80 -4.35
CA VAL A 80 -8.14 -4.77 -5.78
C VAL A 80 -9.10 -5.64 -6.58
N ALA A 81 -9.39 -6.87 -6.13
CA ALA A 81 -10.33 -7.78 -6.77
C ALA A 81 -11.76 -7.22 -6.78
N GLY A 82 -12.19 -6.59 -5.68
CA GLY A 82 -13.49 -5.93 -5.58
C GLY A 82 -13.64 -4.79 -6.60
N VAL A 83 -12.62 -3.93 -6.71
CA VAL A 83 -12.60 -2.82 -7.68
C VAL A 83 -12.56 -3.36 -9.12
N GLN A 84 -11.70 -4.34 -9.40
CA GLN A 84 -11.63 -4.97 -10.72
C GLN A 84 -13.00 -5.55 -11.14
N SER A 85 -13.68 -6.24 -10.23
CA SER A 85 -15.00 -6.80 -10.44
C SER A 85 -16.04 -5.71 -10.77
N LEU A 86 -15.98 -4.57 -10.07
CA LEU A 86 -16.83 -3.42 -10.35
C LEU A 86 -16.57 -2.83 -11.75
N LEU A 87 -15.31 -2.64 -12.12
CA LEU A 87 -14.93 -2.11 -13.44
C LEU A 87 -15.38 -3.03 -14.58
N ASN A 88 -15.22 -4.34 -14.42
CA ASN A 88 -15.71 -5.32 -15.39
C ASN A 88 -17.24 -5.24 -15.57
N ARG A 89 -17.99 -5.12 -14.47
CA ARG A 89 -19.46 -4.94 -14.55
C ARG A 89 -19.84 -3.62 -15.20
N ALA A 90 -19.12 -2.53 -14.91
CA ALA A 90 -19.35 -1.23 -15.52
C ALA A 90 -19.11 -1.28 -17.04
N ARG A 91 -18.05 -1.97 -17.48
CA ARG A 91 -17.76 -2.18 -18.91
C ARG A 91 -18.83 -3.00 -19.61
N ALA A 92 -19.35 -4.03 -18.95
CA ALA A 92 -20.39 -4.91 -19.51
C ALA A 92 -21.80 -4.30 -19.48
N ALA A 93 -21.99 -3.18 -18.77
CA ALA A 93 -23.29 -2.52 -18.72
C ALA A 93 -23.55 -1.80 -20.05
N GLU A 94 -24.65 -2.17 -20.72
CA GLU A 94 -25.16 -1.41 -21.85
C GLU A 94 -25.49 0.03 -21.42
N PRO A 95 -25.20 1.05 -22.25
CA PRO A 95 -25.58 2.41 -21.95
C PRO A 95 -27.10 2.46 -21.76
N ARG A 96 -27.52 2.97 -20.60
CA ARG A 96 -28.93 3.09 -20.24
C ARG A 96 -29.61 3.93 -21.31
N ARG A 97 -30.41 3.29 -22.18
CA ARG A 97 -31.30 4.01 -23.08
C ARG A 97 -32.27 4.78 -22.19
N GLU A 98 -32.14 6.09 -22.17
CA GLU A 98 -33.18 6.96 -21.65
C GLU A 98 -34.41 6.70 -22.51
N SER A 99 -35.35 5.92 -22.00
CA SER A 99 -36.70 5.85 -22.54
C SER A 99 -37.29 7.24 -22.38
N GLY A 100 -37.21 8.04 -23.46
CA GLY A 100 -37.85 9.35 -23.51
C GLY A 100 -39.36 9.21 -23.27
N PRO A 101 -40.00 10.20 -22.62
CA PRO A 101 -41.45 10.24 -22.43
C PRO A 101 -42.22 10.25 -23.76
#